data_AF-A0A2V9HEN3-F1
#
_entry.id   AF-A0A2V9HEN3-F1
#
_cell.length_a   1.000
_cell.length_b   1.000
_cell.length_c   1.000
_cell.angle_alpha   90.00
_cell.angle_beta   90.00
_cell.angle_gamma   90.00
#
_symmetry.space_group_name_H-M   'P 1'
#
loop_
_entity.id
_entity.type
_entity.pdbx_description
1 polymer ?
#
loop_
_entity_poly.entity_id
_entity_poly.type
_entity_poly.pdbx_seq_one_letter_code
_entity_poly.pdbx_strand_id
1 'polypeptide(L)'
;MRNIWVICRRELRSYFVSPVAYVLFVMFALIFGWFFWNMLGAFVFYSMASQMRGEMTPMNVNEQILRQLLGNMNVVGLFFIPV
;
A
#
# COMPACT_ATOMS: atom_id res chain seq x y z
N MET A 1 -10.74 34.68 11.50
CA MET A 1 -11.11 33.24 11.37
C MET A 1 -11.83 32.89 10.06
N ARG A 2 -12.90 33.61 9.65
CA ARG A 2 -13.69 33.26 8.44
C ARG A 2 -12.89 33.27 7.13
N ASN A 3 -11.93 34.20 6.99
CA ASN A 3 -11.10 34.30 5.78
C ASN A 3 -10.14 33.11 5.60
N ILE A 4 -9.57 32.59 6.69
CA ILE A 4 -8.69 31.41 6.67
C ILE A 4 -9.48 30.19 6.17
N TRP A 5 -10.72 30.06 6.63
CA TRP A 5 -11.59 28.96 6.24
C TRP A 5 -12.00 29.03 4.77
N VAL A 6 -12.19 30.23 4.21
CA VAL A 6 -12.49 30.43 2.77
C VAL A 6 -11.30 30.06 1.88
N ILE A 7 -10.08 30.44 2.28
CA ILE A 7 -8.86 30.08 1.52
C ILE A 7 -8.65 28.57 1.54
N CYS A 8 -8.76 27.96 2.72
CA CYS A 8 -8.59 26.51 2.89
C CYS A 8 -9.59 25.72 2.03
N ARG A 9 -10.85 26.16 1.97
CA ARG A 9 -11.89 25.50 1.15
C ARG A 9 -11.66 25.67 -0.36
N ARG A 10 -11.07 26.79 -0.80
CA ARG A 10 -10.74 27.06 -2.20
C ARG A 10 -9.55 26.21 -2.67
N GLU A 11 -8.50 26.15 -1.86
CA GLU A 11 -7.33 25.29 -2.07
C GLU A 11 -7.74 23.82 -2.10
N LEU A 12 -8.46 23.33 -1.08
CA LEU A 12 -8.98 21.96 -1.03
C LEU A 12 -9.79 21.61 -2.28
N ARG A 13 -10.69 22.49 -2.73
CA ARG A 13 -11.44 22.24 -3.96
C ARG A 13 -10.52 22.20 -5.19
N SER A 14 -9.50 23.04 -5.27
CA SER A 14 -8.52 23.00 -6.38
C SER A 14 -7.69 21.70 -6.36
N TYR A 15 -7.30 21.22 -5.19
CA TYR A 15 -6.59 19.95 -5.01
C TYR A 15 -7.45 18.73 -5.32
N PHE A 16 -8.73 18.74 -4.93
CA PHE A 16 -9.67 17.65 -5.20
C PHE A 16 -10.39 17.77 -6.56
N VAL A 17 -10.30 18.90 -7.26
CA VAL A 17 -10.75 19.03 -8.66
C VAL A 17 -9.66 18.55 -9.63
N SER A 18 -8.40 18.52 -9.18
CA SER A 18 -7.29 17.93 -9.94
C SER A 18 -7.56 16.43 -10.19
N PRO A 19 -7.87 16.03 -11.44
CA PRO A 19 -8.07 14.63 -11.79
C PRO A 19 -6.83 13.77 -11.50
N VAL A 20 -5.67 14.43 -11.42
CA VAL A 20 -4.36 13.84 -11.14
C VAL A 20 -4.34 13.13 -9.79
N ALA A 21 -4.95 13.69 -8.75
CA ALA A 21 -4.96 13.07 -7.43
C ALA A 21 -5.69 11.71 -7.45
N TYR A 22 -6.83 11.64 -8.14
CA TYR A 22 -7.58 10.39 -8.27
C TYR A 22 -6.83 9.35 -9.11
N VAL A 23 -6.21 9.77 -10.23
CA VAL A 23 -5.38 8.87 -11.05
C VAL A 23 -4.23 8.31 -10.24
N LEU A 24 -3.56 9.15 -9.45
CA LEU A 24 -2.49 8.75 -8.53
C LEU A 24 -3.00 7.72 -7.51
N PHE A 25 -4.12 7.99 -6.82
CA PHE A 25 -4.70 7.04 -5.86
C PHE A 25 -5.06 5.70 -6.51
N VAL A 26 -5.64 5.71 -7.71
CA VAL A 26 -6.00 4.47 -8.42
C VAL A 26 -4.74 3.69 -8.81
N MET A 27 -3.72 4.36 -9.36
CA MET A 27 -2.45 3.69 -9.68
C MET A 27 -1.78 3.12 -8.42
N PHE A 28 -1.77 3.88 -7.33
CA PHE A 28 -1.24 3.42 -6.05
C PHE A 28 -1.97 2.16 -5.56
N ALA A 29 -3.31 2.17 -5.58
CA ALA A 29 -4.12 1.04 -5.14
C ALA A 29 -3.91 -0.20 -6.02
N LEU A 30 -3.77 -0.02 -7.34
CA LEU A 30 -3.48 -1.13 -8.26
C LEU A 30 -2.11 -1.76 -7.99
N ILE A 31 -1.07 -0.93 -7.80
CA ILE A 31 0.27 -1.40 -7.47
C ILE A 31 0.26 -2.12 -6.12
N PHE A 32 -0.34 -1.51 -5.10
CA PHE A 32 -0.48 -2.11 -3.76
C PHE A 32 -1.19 -3.47 -3.83
N GLY A 33 -2.34 -3.53 -4.51
CA GLY A 33 -3.12 -4.75 -4.68
C GLY A 33 -2.34 -5.85 -5.40
N TRP A 34 -1.58 -5.49 -6.44
CA TRP A 34 -0.73 -6.43 -7.16
C TRP A 34 0.37 -7.03 -6.28
N PHE A 35 1.10 -6.20 -5.53
CA PHE A 35 2.13 -6.66 -4.60
C PHE A 35 1.56 -7.54 -3.49
N PHE A 36 0.42 -7.13 -2.91
CA PHE A 36 -0.27 -7.89 -1.89
C PHE A 36 -0.70 -9.27 -2.40
N TRP A 37 -1.31 -9.34 -3.58
CA TRP A 37 -1.75 -10.60 -4.18
C TRP A 37 -0.59 -11.57 -4.42
N ASN A 38 0.53 -11.08 -4.95
CA ASN A 38 1.73 -11.88 -5.20
C ASN A 38 2.32 -12.45 -3.89
N MET A 39 2.47 -11.62 -2.85
CA MET A 39 3.00 -12.09 -1.57
C MET A 39 2.06 -13.04 -0.86
N LEU A 40 0.75 -12.83 -0.95
CA LEU A 40 -0.24 -13.74 -0.38
C LEU A 40 -0.21 -15.11 -1.07
N GLY A 41 -0.09 -15.14 -2.40
CA GLY A 41 0.08 -16.38 -3.16
C GLY A 41 1.34 -17.15 -2.76
N ALA A 42 2.47 -16.44 -2.63
CA ALA A 42 3.72 -17.03 -2.16
C ALA A 42 3.58 -17.59 -0.73
N PHE A 43 2.97 -16.85 0.18
CA PHE A 43 2.73 -17.28 1.55
C PHE A 43 1.88 -18.57 1.60
N VAL A 44 0.80 -18.64 0.83
CA VAL A 44 -0.04 -19.85 0.77
C VAL A 44 0.78 -21.05 0.27
N PHE A 45 1.59 -20.87 -0.79
CA PHE A 45 2.45 -21.94 -1.29
C PHE A 45 3.47 -22.41 -0.26
N TYR A 46 4.18 -21.49 0.41
CA TYR A 46 5.11 -21.82 1.48
C TYR A 46 4.41 -22.48 2.68
N SER A 47 3.15 -22.10 2.97
CA SER A 47 2.33 -22.68 4.04
C SER A 47 1.94 -24.12 3.79
N MET A 48 1.68 -24.47 2.53
CA MET A 48 1.42 -25.85 2.15
C MET A 48 2.72 -26.66 2.16
N ALA A 49 3.81 -26.10 1.67
CA ALA A 49 5.12 -26.77 1.64
C ALA A 49 5.69 -27.05 3.04
N SER A 50 5.51 -26.13 4.00
CA SER A 50 5.96 -26.31 5.39
C SER A 50 5.14 -27.39 6.11
N GLN A 51 3.82 -27.41 5.89
CA GLN A 51 2.94 -28.47 6.41
C GLN A 51 3.32 -29.86 5.87
N MET A 52 3.69 -29.96 4.59
CA MET A 52 4.10 -31.24 3.99
C MET A 52 5.47 -31.75 4.47
N ARG A 53 6.37 -30.85 4.89
CA ARG A 53 7.73 -31.22 5.37
C ARG A 53 7.79 -31.57 6.85
N GLY A 54 6.70 -31.36 7.60
CA GLY A 54 6.66 -31.62 9.05
C GLY A 54 7.49 -30.63 9.87
N GLU A 55 8.18 -29.67 9.24
CA GLU A 55 8.82 -28.56 9.92
C GLU A 55 7.80 -27.47 10.18
N MET A 56 7.33 -27.41 11.43
CA MET A 56 6.59 -26.27 11.98
C MET A 56 7.52 -25.06 12.11
N THR A 57 8.00 -24.53 10.99
CA THR A 57 8.55 -23.17 10.98
C THR A 57 7.42 -22.22 11.33
N PRO A 58 7.60 -21.30 12.30
CA PRO A 58 6.54 -20.40 12.73
C PRO A 58 6.21 -19.46 11.57
N MET A 59 5.22 -19.83 10.76
CA MET A 59 4.75 -18.99 9.66
C MET A 59 3.92 -17.85 10.21
N ASN A 60 4.58 -16.72 10.41
CA ASN A 60 3.95 -15.50 10.85
C ASN A 60 3.61 -14.62 9.65
N VAL A 61 2.30 -14.42 9.44
CA VAL A 61 1.75 -13.51 8.42
C VAL A 61 2.32 -12.10 8.57
N ASN A 62 2.50 -11.61 9.79
CA ASN A 62 3.02 -10.26 10.01
C ASN A 62 4.47 -10.11 9.56
N GLU A 63 5.28 -11.15 9.73
CA GLU A 63 6.71 -11.06 9.46
C GLU A 63 7.02 -11.32 7.98
N GLN A 64 6.28 -12.22 7.34
CA GLN A 64 6.48 -12.56 5.93
C GLN A 64 5.69 -11.68 4.97
N ILE A 65 4.47 -11.27 5.35
CA ILE A 65 3.62 -10.43 4.49
C ILE A 65 3.73 -8.97 4.89
N LEU A 66 3.35 -8.59 6.12
CA LEU A 66 3.26 -7.17 6.48
C LEU A 66 4.62 -6.46 6.43
N ARG A 67 5.68 -7.04 6.98
CA ARG A 67 7.01 -6.40 6.99
C ARG A 67 7.55 -6.15 5.58
N GLN A 68 7.44 -7.14 4.70
CA GLN A 68 7.97 -7.03 3.34
C GLN A 68 7.03 -6.24 2.41
N LEU A 69 5.71 -6.27 2.65
CA LEU A 69 4.75 -5.39 1.98
C LEU A 69 4.99 -3.93 2.36
N LEU A 70 5.09 -3.62 3.65
CA LEU A 70 5.36 -2.25 4.12
C LEU A 70 6.72 -1.74 3.64
N GLY A 71 7.74 -2.59 3.54
CA GLY A 71 9.02 -2.25 2.93
C GLY A 71 8.88 -1.82 1.46
N ASN A 72 8.20 -2.63 0.65
CA ASN A 72 7.93 -2.32 -0.76
C ASN A 72 7.08 -1.05 -0.90
N MET A 73 6.08 -0.88 -0.04
CA MET A 73 5.20 0.29 -0.06
C MET A 73 5.88 1.57 0.40
N ASN A 74 6.91 1.50 1.23
CA ASN A 74 7.69 2.67 1.58
C ASN A 74 8.46 3.21 0.36
N VAL A 75 8.99 2.31 -0.48
CA VAL A 75 9.64 2.68 -1.75
C VAL A 75 8.63 3.26 -2.73
N VAL A 76 7.46 2.64 -2.88
CA VAL A 76 6.38 3.19 -3.73
C VAL A 76 5.93 4.56 -3.21
N GLY A 77 5.78 4.71 -1.90
CA GLY A 77 5.38 5.96 -1.23
C GLY A 77 6.34 7.12 -1.48
N LEU A 78 7.65 6.85 -1.58
CA LEU A 78 8.64 7.86 -1.96
C LEU A 78 8.40 8.47 -3.35
N PHE A 79 7.82 7.73 -4.29
CA PHE A 79 7.47 8.26 -5.61
C PHE A 79 6.18 9.11 -5.60
N PHE A 80 5.36 8.98 -4.55
CA PHE A 80 4.10 9.70 -4.39
C PHE A 80 4.21 10.97 -3.55
N ILE A 81 5.16 11.01 -2.62
CA ILE A 81 5.49 12.22 -1.88
C ILE A 81 6.51 12.99 -2.71
N PRO A 82 6.14 14.10 -3.36
CA PRO A 82 7.14 14.98 -3.93
C PRO A 82 7.91 15.58 -2.74
N VAL A 83 9.17 15.18 -2.58
CA VAL A 83 10.09 15.84 -1.66
C VAL A 83 10.41 17.23 -2.20
#